data_AF-A0A1I7SH75-F1
#
_entry.id   AF-A0A1I7SH75-F1
#
_cell.length_a   1.000
_cell.length_b   1.000
_cell.length_c   1.000
_cell.angle_alpha   90.00
_cell.angle_beta   90.00
_cell.angle_gamma   90.00
#
_symmetry.space_group_name_H-M   'P 1'
#
loop_
_entity.id
_entity.type
_entity.pdbx_description
1 polymer ?
#
loop_
_entity_poly.entity_id
_entity_poly.type
_entity_poly.pdbx_seq_one_letter_code
_entity_poly.pdbx_strand_id
1 'polypeptide(L)'
;MRPFLSLLVLTTVASASLLKDFGKDLGDLLDLDKFEGLFKGNKIQDFISNLKNVTENTKGALKLASGLHDKIDASAKEDFNNFFQYIIQFNKEYKDNSTVSERFQKFRDSLKRVEALQKASKLAKFGPTMFSDLSPQEFKEKYTGIRGVKDIKQLHSTASPATPIRAKRDAPASFDWREKNGVTSVKRQKQCGCCYAFSAIGAIESQHKIKTGEEVDLSEQQAVSCTYKQEQYDNNNGCDGGSAGGVLQYAIDHGLTTESQWKYTSGDDQKIPPCVSKPTSIKISKQELIPQGDEGQMAQYLSSVGPIVT
;
A
#
# COMPACT_ATOMS: atom_id res chain seq x y z
N MET A 1 8.52 32.37 -23.75
CA MET A 1 7.91 31.07 -24.09
C MET A 1 8.95 29.97 -23.90
N ARG A 2 8.88 29.23 -22.78
CA ARG A 2 9.60 27.96 -22.60
C ARG A 2 8.58 26.98 -22.01
N PRO A 3 7.92 26.12 -22.81
CA PRO A 3 6.92 25.21 -22.28
C PRO A 3 7.55 23.86 -21.88
N PHE A 4 7.12 23.36 -20.73
CA PHE A 4 6.74 21.96 -20.49
C PHE A 4 7.75 20.79 -20.55
N LEU A 5 9.04 20.98 -20.85
CA LEU A 5 9.94 19.81 -20.95
C LEU A 5 10.42 19.21 -19.60
N SER A 6 10.25 19.89 -18.46
CA SER A 6 10.85 19.45 -17.19
C SER A 6 9.98 18.54 -16.30
N LEU A 7 8.68 18.42 -16.56
CA LEU A 7 7.80 17.55 -15.75
C LEU A 7 7.75 16.11 -16.30
N LEU A 8 7.85 15.95 -17.63
CA LEU A 8 7.80 14.66 -18.33
C LEU A 8 9.03 13.77 -18.07
N VAL A 9 10.19 14.39 -17.84
CA VAL A 9 11.47 13.67 -17.64
C VAL A 9 11.51 12.95 -16.29
N LEU A 10 10.78 13.41 -15.27
CA LEU A 10 10.80 12.79 -13.95
C LEU A 10 9.86 11.58 -13.83
N THR A 11 8.74 11.56 -14.55
CA THR A 11 7.85 10.39 -14.64
C THR A 11 8.45 9.30 -15.52
N THR A 12 9.03 9.66 -16.67
CA THR A 12 9.67 8.70 -17.58
C THR A 12 10.87 8.00 -16.94
N VAL A 13 11.68 8.66 -16.10
CA VAL A 13 12.87 8.04 -15.48
C VAL A 13 12.49 7.02 -14.39
N ALA A 14 11.43 7.27 -13.61
CA ALA A 14 10.95 6.32 -12.60
C ALA A 14 10.24 5.11 -13.24
N SER A 15 9.46 5.34 -14.31
CA SER A 15 8.86 4.26 -15.10
C SER A 15 9.94 3.45 -15.84
N ALA A 16 10.94 4.09 -16.44
CA ALA A 16 11.99 3.41 -17.21
C ALA A 16 12.88 2.49 -16.36
N SER A 17 13.11 2.76 -15.07
CA SER A 17 13.87 1.85 -14.20
C SER A 17 13.08 0.59 -13.81
N LEU A 18 11.75 0.72 -13.65
CA LEU A 18 10.86 -0.40 -13.31
C LEU A 18 10.50 -1.28 -14.53
N LEU A 19 10.53 -0.71 -15.74
CA LEU A 19 10.26 -1.43 -16.98
C LEU A 19 11.47 -2.21 -17.52
N LYS A 20 12.67 -2.01 -16.95
CA LYS A 20 13.89 -2.78 -17.31
C LYS A 20 13.73 -4.28 -17.05
N ASP A 21 12.96 -4.66 -16.04
CA ASP A 21 12.66 -6.06 -15.69
C ASP A 21 11.67 -6.73 -16.67
N PHE A 22 11.07 -5.96 -17.59
CA PHE A 22 10.09 -6.43 -18.57
C PHE A 22 10.66 -6.58 -20.00
N GLY A 23 11.96 -6.34 -20.19
CA GLY A 23 12.68 -6.58 -21.45
C GLY A 23 12.85 -5.35 -22.35
N LYS A 24 13.70 -5.49 -23.39
CA LYS A 24 14.08 -4.39 -24.33
C LYS A 24 12.89 -3.80 -25.10
N ASP A 25 11.78 -4.52 -25.23
CA ASP A 25 10.66 -4.16 -26.11
C ASP A 25 9.71 -3.10 -25.52
N LEU A 26 9.87 -2.74 -24.23
CA LEU A 26 9.08 -1.64 -23.64
C LEU A 26 9.64 -0.24 -23.92
N GLY A 27 10.84 -0.14 -24.51
CA GLY A 27 11.37 1.15 -24.97
C GLY A 27 10.48 1.82 -26.02
N ASP A 28 9.74 1.02 -26.80
CA ASP A 28 8.80 1.50 -27.80
C ASP A 28 7.46 1.97 -27.19
N LEU A 29 7.14 1.59 -25.94
CA LEU A 29 6.01 2.18 -25.22
C LEU A 29 6.32 3.60 -24.71
N LEU A 30 7.59 3.87 -24.42
CA LEU A 30 8.04 5.18 -23.93
C LEU A 30 8.06 6.27 -25.02
N ASP A 31 7.99 5.86 -26.30
CA ASP A 31 7.94 6.73 -27.47
C ASP A 31 6.53 6.69 -28.06
N LEU A 32 5.85 7.85 -28.09
CA LEU A 32 4.47 7.94 -28.55
C LEU A 32 4.31 7.52 -30.02
N ASP A 33 5.24 7.88 -30.90
CA ASP A 33 5.13 7.57 -32.33
C ASP A 33 5.30 6.07 -32.58
N LYS A 34 6.20 5.44 -31.83
CA LYS A 34 6.38 3.99 -31.88
C LYS A 34 5.18 3.24 -31.30
N PHE A 35 4.62 3.74 -30.19
CA PHE A 35 3.41 3.19 -29.59
C PHE A 35 2.22 3.25 -30.55
N GLU A 36 1.96 4.39 -31.18
CA GLU A 36 0.92 4.53 -32.22
C GLU A 36 1.18 3.58 -33.41
N GLY A 37 2.46 3.31 -33.71
CA GLY A 37 2.87 2.32 -34.71
C GLY A 37 2.41 0.88 -34.40
N LEU A 38 2.20 0.52 -33.14
CA LEU A 38 1.71 -0.81 -32.73
C LEU A 38 0.24 -1.01 -33.10
N PHE A 39 -0.55 0.05 -33.18
CA PHE A 39 -1.97 -0.02 -33.53
C PHE A 39 -2.20 -0.09 -35.05
N LYS A 40 -1.14 -0.05 -35.86
CA LYS A 40 -1.22 -0.25 -37.31
C LYS A 40 -1.16 -1.74 -37.64
N GLY A 41 -2.27 -2.28 -38.16
CA GLY A 41 -2.41 -3.71 -38.48
C GLY A 41 -2.55 -4.58 -37.21
N ASN A 42 -2.03 -5.81 -37.23
CA ASN A 42 -2.17 -6.75 -36.11
C ASN A 42 -1.05 -6.68 -35.06
N LYS A 43 -0.11 -5.71 -35.17
CA LYS A 43 1.11 -5.67 -34.35
C LYS A 43 0.85 -5.59 -32.84
N ILE A 44 -0.21 -4.90 -32.43
CA ILE A 44 -0.56 -4.78 -31.00
C ILE A 44 -0.92 -6.14 -30.37
N GLN A 45 -1.54 -7.05 -31.12
CA GLN A 45 -1.91 -8.38 -30.61
C GLN A 45 -0.67 -9.27 -30.42
N ASP A 46 0.27 -9.20 -31.36
CA ASP A 46 1.55 -9.90 -31.27
C ASP A 46 2.39 -9.36 -30.11
N PHE A 47 2.43 -8.03 -29.94
CA PHE A 47 3.08 -7.38 -28.81
C PHE A 47 2.53 -7.89 -27.48
N ILE A 48 1.21 -7.81 -27.26
CA ILE A 48 0.57 -8.25 -26.01
C ILE A 48 0.83 -9.73 -25.74
N SER A 49 0.78 -10.58 -26.76
CA SER A 49 0.96 -12.03 -26.61
C SER A 49 2.38 -12.39 -26.18
N ASN A 50 3.38 -11.62 -26.64
CA ASN A 50 4.80 -11.81 -26.34
C ASN A 50 5.26 -11.14 -25.03
N LEU A 51 4.41 -10.35 -24.36
CA LEU A 51 4.76 -9.75 -23.08
C LEU A 51 5.09 -10.81 -22.04
N LYS A 52 6.28 -10.66 -21.43
CA LYS A 52 6.76 -11.48 -20.31
C LYS A 52 6.44 -10.77 -18.99
N ASN A 53 6.43 -11.53 -17.90
CA ASN A 53 6.21 -11.03 -16.54
C ASN A 53 4.85 -10.34 -16.31
N VAL A 54 3.88 -10.61 -17.19
CA VAL A 54 2.47 -10.21 -17.02
C VAL A 54 1.56 -11.43 -16.95
N THR A 55 0.47 -11.33 -16.18
CA THR A 55 -0.53 -12.42 -16.08
C THR A 55 -1.36 -12.53 -17.38
N GLU A 56 -1.94 -13.70 -17.65
CA GLU A 56 -2.88 -13.86 -18.78
C GLU A 56 -4.12 -12.96 -18.63
N ASN A 57 -4.57 -12.73 -17.39
CA ASN A 57 -5.63 -11.75 -17.11
C ASN A 57 -5.20 -10.32 -17.47
N THR A 58 -3.95 -9.95 -17.19
CA THR A 58 -3.38 -8.66 -17.59
C THR A 58 -3.30 -8.54 -19.11
N LYS A 59 -2.89 -9.60 -19.82
CA LYS A 59 -2.95 -9.64 -21.29
C LYS A 59 -4.38 -9.46 -21.81
N GLY A 60 -5.36 -10.09 -21.16
CA GLY A 60 -6.78 -9.86 -21.43
C GLY A 60 -7.18 -8.39 -21.27
N ALA A 61 -6.76 -7.76 -20.18
CA ALA A 61 -7.01 -6.34 -19.92
C ALA A 61 -6.39 -5.43 -20.99
N LEU A 62 -5.17 -5.74 -21.43
CA LEU A 62 -4.50 -5.01 -22.53
C LEU A 62 -5.22 -5.17 -23.87
N LYS A 63 -5.75 -6.37 -24.16
CA LYS A 63 -6.56 -6.60 -25.38
C LYS A 63 -7.84 -5.75 -25.35
N LEU A 64 -8.54 -5.73 -24.21
CA LEU A 64 -9.71 -4.87 -24.02
C LEU A 64 -9.34 -3.38 -24.15
N ALA A 65 -8.24 -2.95 -23.52
CA ALA A 65 -7.71 -1.59 -23.63
C ALA A 65 -7.37 -1.22 -25.07
N SER A 66 -6.78 -2.13 -25.85
CA SER A 66 -6.44 -1.85 -27.24
C SER A 66 -7.65 -1.47 -28.10
N GLY A 67 -8.84 -2.02 -27.80
CA GLY A 67 -10.10 -1.66 -28.47
C GLY A 67 -10.65 -0.27 -28.12
N LEU A 68 -10.06 0.43 -27.14
CA LEU A 68 -10.40 1.81 -26.79
C LEU A 68 -9.58 2.82 -27.62
N HIS A 69 -8.44 2.40 -28.16
CA HIS A 69 -7.49 3.28 -28.85
C HIS A 69 -8.11 4.09 -29.98
N ASP A 70 -8.96 3.50 -30.81
CA ASP A 70 -9.54 4.19 -31.97
C ASP A 70 -10.77 5.05 -31.59
N LYS A 71 -11.24 4.94 -30.35
CA LYS A 71 -12.41 5.64 -29.81
C LYS A 71 -12.04 6.88 -29.00
N ILE A 72 -10.75 7.10 -28.75
CA ILE A 72 -10.26 8.24 -27.96
C ILE A 72 -9.76 9.35 -28.86
N ASP A 73 -10.07 10.59 -28.47
CA ASP A 73 -9.62 11.77 -29.19
C ASP A 73 -8.09 11.90 -29.17
N ALA A 74 -7.54 12.61 -30.17
CA ALA A 74 -6.09 12.87 -30.26
C ALA A 74 -5.50 13.46 -28.96
N SER A 75 -6.26 14.29 -28.25
CA SER A 75 -5.85 14.91 -26.97
C SER A 75 -5.70 13.90 -25.81
N ALA A 76 -6.25 12.70 -25.93
CA ALA A 76 -6.21 11.66 -24.91
C ALA A 76 -5.24 10.52 -25.24
N LYS A 77 -4.55 10.57 -26.40
CA LYS A 77 -3.61 9.53 -26.85
C LYS A 77 -2.42 9.35 -25.93
N GLU A 78 -1.84 10.46 -25.46
CA GLU A 78 -0.74 10.43 -24.49
C GLU A 78 -1.17 9.81 -23.15
N ASP A 79 -2.31 10.25 -22.60
CA ASP A 79 -2.90 9.66 -21.41
C ASP A 79 -3.16 8.16 -21.58
N PHE A 80 -3.61 7.73 -22.76
CA PHE A 80 -3.88 6.33 -23.07
C PHE A 80 -2.59 5.50 -23.16
N ASN A 81 -1.52 6.02 -23.76
CA ASN A 81 -0.22 5.36 -23.73
C ASN A 81 0.25 5.16 -22.27
N ASN A 82 0.16 6.21 -21.44
CA ASN A 82 0.47 6.12 -20.01
C ASN A 82 -0.39 5.08 -19.28
N PHE A 83 -1.68 4.97 -19.63
CA PHE A 83 -2.58 3.97 -19.08
C PHE A 83 -2.21 2.54 -19.52
N PHE A 84 -1.81 2.35 -20.78
CA PHE A 84 -1.39 1.05 -21.29
C PHE A 84 -0.12 0.56 -20.59
N GLN A 85 0.86 1.46 -20.40
CA GLN A 85 2.06 1.19 -19.60
C GLN A 85 1.71 0.90 -18.14
N TYR A 86 0.78 1.66 -17.55
CA TYR A 86 0.28 1.44 -16.20
C TYR A 86 -0.32 0.04 -16.00
N ILE A 87 -1.10 -0.46 -16.97
CA ILE A 87 -1.66 -1.83 -16.93
C ILE A 87 -0.54 -2.87 -16.85
N ILE A 88 0.51 -2.72 -17.66
CA ILE A 88 1.66 -3.62 -17.67
C ILE A 88 2.42 -3.52 -16.35
N GLN A 89 2.81 -2.31 -15.95
CA GLN A 89 3.65 -2.04 -14.78
C GLN A 89 3.05 -2.60 -13.48
N PHE A 90 1.73 -2.52 -13.34
CA PHE A 90 1.03 -2.92 -12.12
C PHE A 90 0.19 -4.20 -12.27
N ASN A 91 0.35 -4.94 -13.37
CA ASN A 91 -0.40 -6.17 -13.66
C ASN A 91 -1.91 -5.98 -13.45
N LYS A 92 -2.47 -4.94 -14.06
CA LYS A 92 -3.87 -4.56 -13.85
C LYS A 92 -4.78 -5.50 -14.64
N GLU A 93 -5.89 -5.87 -14.00
CA GLU A 93 -6.88 -6.79 -14.56
C GLU A 93 -8.23 -6.07 -14.67
N TYR A 94 -8.89 -6.21 -15.82
CA TYR A 94 -10.19 -5.62 -16.10
C TYR A 94 -11.12 -6.64 -16.75
N LYS A 95 -12.37 -6.68 -16.28
CA LYS A 95 -13.35 -7.69 -16.68
C LYS A 95 -13.95 -7.47 -18.07
N ASP A 96 -14.10 -6.22 -18.51
CA ASP A 96 -14.82 -5.85 -19.74
C ASP A 96 -14.43 -4.45 -20.24
N ASN A 97 -14.84 -4.13 -21.47
CA ASN A 97 -14.57 -2.83 -22.11
C ASN A 97 -15.14 -1.62 -21.34
N SER A 98 -16.27 -1.82 -20.66
CA SER A 98 -16.90 -0.76 -19.85
C SER A 98 -16.00 -0.39 -18.68
N THR A 99 -15.50 -1.41 -17.97
CA THR A 99 -14.56 -1.26 -16.85
C THR A 99 -13.26 -0.63 -17.31
N VAL A 100 -12.71 -1.03 -18.46
CA VAL A 100 -11.51 -0.40 -19.03
C VAL A 100 -11.72 1.09 -19.26
N SER A 101 -12.85 1.47 -19.87
CA SER A 101 -13.17 2.88 -20.17
C SER A 101 -13.32 3.70 -18.87
N GLU A 102 -14.00 3.15 -17.88
CA GLU A 102 -14.15 3.75 -16.54
C GLU A 102 -12.78 3.94 -15.84
N ARG A 103 -11.94 2.90 -15.87
CA ARG A 103 -10.61 2.89 -15.24
C ARG A 103 -9.65 3.84 -15.94
N PHE A 104 -9.72 3.95 -17.27
CA PHE A 104 -8.98 4.93 -18.04
C PHE A 104 -9.37 6.36 -17.64
N GLN A 105 -10.67 6.66 -17.53
CA GLN A 105 -11.11 7.99 -17.11
C GLN A 105 -10.61 8.34 -15.70
N LYS A 106 -10.69 7.40 -14.75
CA LYS A 106 -10.15 7.59 -13.39
C LYS A 106 -8.64 7.77 -13.37
N PHE A 107 -7.93 7.06 -14.26
CA PHE A 107 -6.48 7.23 -14.44
C PHE A 107 -6.13 8.64 -14.91
N ARG A 108 -6.86 9.18 -15.90
CA ARG A 108 -6.70 10.57 -16.34
C ARG A 108 -6.95 11.57 -15.20
N ASP A 109 -8.00 11.33 -14.42
CA ASP A 109 -8.30 12.18 -13.26
C ASP A 109 -7.20 12.09 -12.20
N SER A 110 -6.56 10.93 -12.03
CA SER A 110 -5.36 10.78 -11.19
C SER A 110 -4.17 11.56 -11.73
N LEU A 111 -3.91 11.54 -13.04
CA LEU A 111 -2.81 12.32 -13.64
C LEU A 111 -3.00 13.83 -13.38
N LYS A 112 -4.22 14.35 -13.55
CA LYS A 112 -4.56 15.74 -13.21
C LYS A 112 -4.31 16.05 -11.73
N ARG A 113 -4.67 15.14 -10.81
CA ARG A 113 -4.38 15.29 -9.38
C ARG A 113 -2.87 15.29 -9.10
N VAL A 114 -2.12 14.39 -9.73
CA VAL A 114 -0.66 14.31 -9.61
C VAL A 114 -0.01 15.63 -10.04
N GLU A 115 -0.41 16.19 -11.18
CA GLU A 115 0.11 17.49 -11.64
C GLU A 115 -0.21 18.63 -10.68
N ALA A 116 -1.45 18.68 -10.17
CA ALA A 116 -1.86 19.71 -9.22
C ALA A 116 -1.03 19.62 -7.92
N LEU A 117 -0.83 18.40 -7.39
CA LEU A 117 -0.01 18.16 -6.21
C LEU A 117 1.47 18.51 -6.46
N GLN A 118 2.01 18.17 -7.64
CA GLN A 118 3.39 18.47 -7.99
C GLN A 118 3.64 19.98 -8.15
N LYS A 119 2.64 20.74 -8.61
CA LYS A 119 2.68 22.22 -8.64
C LYS A 119 2.57 22.82 -7.24
N ALA A 120 1.76 22.22 -6.36
CA ALA A 120 1.51 22.71 -5.01
C ALA A 120 2.65 22.43 -4.02
N SER A 121 3.44 21.37 -4.24
CA SER A 121 4.51 20.97 -3.32
C SER A 121 5.85 20.81 -4.02
N LYS A 122 6.87 21.49 -3.46
CA LYS A 122 8.29 21.31 -3.83
C LYS A 122 8.98 20.26 -2.97
N LEU A 123 8.31 19.75 -1.94
CA LEU A 123 8.89 18.83 -0.94
C LEU A 123 8.64 17.36 -1.27
N ALA A 124 7.73 17.08 -2.20
CA ALA A 124 7.37 15.73 -2.60
C ALA A 124 7.36 15.59 -4.13
N LYS A 125 7.65 14.37 -4.58
CA LYS A 125 7.45 13.96 -5.97
C LYS A 125 6.18 13.12 -6.05
N PHE A 126 5.28 13.49 -6.95
CA PHE A 126 4.03 12.77 -7.17
C PHE A 126 4.09 12.05 -8.52
N GLY A 127 3.47 10.88 -8.58
CA GLY A 127 3.43 10.08 -9.79
C GLY A 127 2.32 9.04 -9.74
N PRO A 128 2.06 8.35 -10.85
CA PRO A 128 1.14 7.22 -10.87
C PRO A 128 1.59 6.12 -9.90
N THR A 129 0.63 5.48 -9.24
CA THR A 129 0.84 4.33 -8.36
C THR A 129 -0.15 3.23 -8.76
N MET A 130 -0.05 2.03 -8.19
CA MET A 130 -0.99 0.92 -8.45
C MET A 130 -2.48 1.25 -8.18
N PHE A 131 -2.78 2.40 -7.57
CA PHE A 131 -4.12 2.89 -7.25
C PHE A 131 -4.60 4.00 -8.20
N SER A 132 -3.82 4.37 -9.22
CA SER A 132 -4.12 5.51 -10.07
C SER A 132 -5.37 5.33 -10.94
N ASP A 133 -5.90 4.13 -11.11
CA ASP A 133 -7.20 3.89 -11.78
C ASP A 133 -8.41 3.85 -10.81
N LEU A 134 -8.23 4.32 -9.58
CA LEU A 134 -9.28 4.43 -8.57
C LEU A 134 -9.66 5.90 -8.34
N SER A 135 -10.92 6.13 -7.99
CA SER A 135 -11.32 7.40 -7.37
C SER A 135 -10.80 7.46 -5.92
N PRO A 136 -10.67 8.66 -5.32
CA PRO A 136 -10.33 8.79 -3.90
C PRO A 136 -11.29 8.01 -2.99
N GLN A 137 -12.58 7.98 -3.35
CA GLN A 137 -13.59 7.25 -2.60
C GLN A 137 -13.39 5.73 -2.71
N GLU A 138 -13.14 5.19 -3.92
CA GLU A 138 -12.85 3.77 -4.09
C GLU A 138 -11.57 3.35 -3.37
N PHE A 139 -10.54 4.20 -3.37
CA PHE A 139 -9.31 3.95 -2.65
C PHE A 139 -9.58 3.89 -1.13
N LYS A 140 -10.30 4.88 -0.60
CA LYS A 140 -10.66 4.93 0.82
C LYS A 140 -11.49 3.72 1.22
N GLU A 141 -12.49 3.36 0.43
CA GLU A 141 -13.29 2.16 0.68
C GLU A 141 -12.38 0.92 0.64
N LYS A 142 -11.69 0.63 -0.44
CA LYS A 142 -11.06 -0.69 -0.62
C LYS A 142 -9.74 -0.89 0.12
N TYR A 143 -8.98 0.17 0.39
CA TYR A 143 -7.58 0.08 0.82
C TYR A 143 -7.29 0.80 2.15
N THR A 144 -8.31 1.34 2.82
CA THR A 144 -8.16 1.90 4.17
C THR A 144 -9.02 1.15 5.17
N GLY A 145 -8.62 1.16 6.44
CA GLY A 145 -9.28 0.37 7.48
C GLY A 145 -10.25 1.13 8.36
N ILE A 146 -10.02 2.41 8.66
CA ILE A 146 -10.80 3.09 9.69
C ILE A 146 -12.21 3.43 9.15
N ARG A 147 -13.17 2.53 9.37
CA ARG A 147 -14.61 2.74 9.10
C ARG A 147 -15.37 2.70 10.43
N GLY A 148 -16.47 3.45 10.51
CA GLY A 148 -17.35 3.44 11.69
C GLY A 148 -16.83 4.19 12.93
N VAL A 149 -15.60 4.69 12.91
CA VAL A 149 -15.04 5.51 13.98
C VAL A 149 -15.49 6.96 13.77
N LYS A 150 -16.45 7.41 14.59
CA LYS A 150 -16.95 8.79 14.55
C LYS A 150 -15.91 9.81 15.02
N ASP A 151 -15.05 9.40 15.96
CA ASP A 151 -13.93 10.20 16.46
C ASP A 151 -12.73 9.29 16.69
N ILE A 152 -11.63 9.57 15.99
CA ILE A 152 -10.38 8.78 16.05
C ILE A 152 -9.80 8.74 17.47
N LYS A 153 -10.13 9.72 18.32
CA LYS A 153 -9.73 9.75 19.73
C LYS A 153 -10.30 8.57 20.53
N GLN A 154 -11.41 7.98 20.10
CA GLN A 154 -12.03 6.86 20.79
C GLN A 154 -11.24 5.54 20.64
N LEU A 155 -10.42 5.41 19.57
CA LEU A 155 -9.63 4.21 19.30
C LEU A 155 -8.54 3.91 20.35
N HIS A 156 -8.18 4.90 21.17
CA HIS A 156 -7.10 4.76 22.17
C HIS A 156 -7.58 4.90 23.61
N SER A 157 -8.91 4.93 23.83
CA SER A 157 -9.49 5.26 25.13
C SER A 157 -9.14 4.27 26.26
N THR A 158 -8.73 3.04 25.93
CA THR A 158 -8.39 1.96 26.86
C THR A 158 -6.89 1.78 27.11
N ALA A 159 -6.03 2.49 26.37
CA ALA A 159 -4.59 2.31 26.47
C ALA A 159 -4.01 3.06 27.68
N SER A 160 -3.14 2.40 28.44
CA SER A 160 -2.46 3.02 29.58
C SER A 160 -1.50 4.12 29.09
N PRO A 161 -1.50 5.31 29.70
CA PRO A 161 -0.61 6.39 29.30
C PRO A 161 0.84 5.94 29.45
N ALA A 162 1.63 6.16 28.41
CA ALA A 162 3.07 5.96 28.45
C ALA A 162 3.68 6.93 29.46
N THR A 163 4.70 6.48 30.19
CA THR A 163 5.44 7.37 31.07
C THR A 163 6.20 8.36 30.21
N PRO A 164 6.01 9.69 30.33
CA PRO A 164 6.73 10.63 29.51
C PRO A 164 8.24 10.41 29.64
N ILE A 165 8.91 10.10 28.53
CA ILE A 165 10.36 10.02 28.49
C ILE A 165 10.93 11.40 28.86
N ARG A 166 11.43 11.54 30.09
CA ARG A 166 12.27 12.67 30.49
C ARG A 166 13.67 12.44 29.92
N ALA A 167 13.82 12.70 28.63
CA ALA A 167 15.09 12.50 27.94
C ALA A 167 16.11 13.52 28.46
N LYS A 168 17.34 13.08 28.72
CA LYS A 168 18.46 13.99 29.06
C LYS A 168 18.98 14.76 27.85
N ARG A 169 18.58 14.36 26.64
CA ARG A 169 18.95 14.93 25.35
C ARG A 169 17.77 14.85 24.40
N ASP A 170 17.67 15.80 23.50
CA ASP A 170 16.64 15.79 22.46
C ASP A 170 16.81 14.61 21.50
N ALA A 171 15.70 14.22 20.86
CA ALA A 171 15.72 13.24 19.80
C ALA A 171 16.63 13.76 18.66
N PRO A 172 17.36 12.86 17.96
CA PRO A 172 18.18 13.28 16.83
C PRO A 172 17.31 13.94 15.75
N ALA A 173 17.88 14.93 15.05
CA ALA A 173 17.18 15.64 13.98
C ALA A 173 16.71 14.73 12.82
N SER A 174 17.34 13.57 12.66
CA SER A 174 16.94 12.52 11.72
C SER A 174 17.24 11.14 12.31
N PHE A 175 16.31 10.21 12.13
CA PHE A 175 16.46 8.83 12.57
C PHE A 175 15.69 7.89 11.66
N ASP A 176 16.30 6.76 11.29
CA ASP A 176 15.66 5.73 10.47
C ASP A 176 15.99 4.33 10.98
N TRP A 177 14.97 3.57 11.39
CA TRP A 177 15.14 2.18 11.80
C TRP A 177 15.53 1.26 10.65
N ARG A 178 15.24 1.61 9.40
CA ARG A 178 15.64 0.83 8.22
C ARG A 178 17.15 0.77 8.08
N GLU A 179 17.83 1.89 8.31
CA GLU A 179 19.30 1.98 8.30
C GLU A 179 19.95 1.18 9.43
N LYS A 180 19.18 0.87 10.48
CA LYS A 180 19.61 0.12 11.66
C LYS A 180 19.16 -1.34 11.65
N ASN A 181 18.61 -1.83 10.54
CA ASN A 181 18.03 -3.17 10.43
C ASN A 181 16.94 -3.44 11.51
N GLY A 182 16.19 -2.40 11.90
CA GLY A 182 15.18 -2.46 12.97
C GLY A 182 13.76 -2.68 12.49
N VAL A 183 13.53 -2.89 11.18
CA VAL A 183 12.20 -3.15 10.61
C VAL A 183 12.22 -4.36 9.69
N THR A 184 11.05 -4.98 9.52
CA THR A 184 10.81 -6.09 8.60
C THR A 184 10.43 -5.59 7.20
N SER A 185 10.33 -6.53 6.25
CA SER A 185 9.97 -6.22 4.86
C SER A 185 8.55 -5.62 4.73
N VAL A 186 8.32 -4.84 3.68
CA VAL A 186 7.00 -4.24 3.43
C VAL A 186 5.99 -5.32 3.01
N LYS A 187 4.88 -5.40 3.75
CA LYS A 187 3.77 -6.33 3.49
C LYS A 187 2.60 -5.67 2.75
N ARG A 188 1.60 -6.46 2.33
CA ARG A 188 0.43 -5.99 1.57
C ARG A 188 -0.89 -6.49 2.17
N GLN A 189 -1.70 -5.56 2.71
CA GLN A 189 -3.05 -5.84 3.23
C GLN A 189 -4.09 -6.14 2.13
N LYS A 190 -3.77 -5.89 0.85
CA LYS A 190 -4.69 -6.05 -0.29
C LYS A 190 -6.01 -5.27 -0.09
N GLN A 191 -7.16 -5.82 -0.47
CA GLN A 191 -8.46 -5.14 -0.41
C GLN A 191 -9.22 -5.44 0.89
N CYS A 192 -8.53 -5.36 2.02
CA CYS A 192 -9.08 -5.58 3.35
C CYS A 192 -8.68 -4.41 4.25
N GLY A 193 -9.65 -3.80 4.94
CA GLY A 193 -9.45 -2.68 5.85
C GLY A 193 -8.82 -3.06 7.20
N CYS A 194 -7.81 -3.94 7.19
CA CYS A 194 -7.15 -4.45 8.38
C CYS A 194 -5.78 -3.79 8.66
N CYS A 195 -5.58 -2.54 8.21
CA CYS A 195 -4.32 -1.82 8.42
C CYS A 195 -3.90 -1.74 9.90
N TYR A 196 -4.86 -1.73 10.83
CA TYR A 196 -4.63 -1.77 12.27
C TYR A 196 -3.84 -3.02 12.71
N ALA A 197 -4.13 -4.18 12.11
CA ALA A 197 -3.46 -5.44 12.41
C ALA A 197 -2.03 -5.45 11.86
N PHE A 198 -1.86 -5.02 10.60
CA PHE A 198 -0.54 -4.87 9.97
C PHE A 198 0.35 -3.87 10.73
N SER A 199 -0.22 -2.76 11.20
CA SER A 199 0.54 -1.75 11.94
C SER A 199 0.98 -2.26 13.31
N ALA A 200 0.10 -2.94 14.05
CA ALA A 200 0.44 -3.57 15.33
C ALA A 200 1.50 -4.66 15.15
N ILE A 201 1.35 -5.54 14.16
CA ILE A 201 2.31 -6.61 13.89
C ILE A 201 3.66 -6.05 13.45
N GLY A 202 3.69 -5.07 12.54
CA GLY A 202 4.94 -4.44 12.13
C GLY A 202 5.69 -3.81 13.30
N ALA A 203 4.98 -3.22 14.28
CA ALA A 203 5.57 -2.72 15.51
C ALA A 203 6.14 -3.86 16.38
N ILE A 204 5.41 -4.95 16.57
CA ILE A 204 5.87 -6.13 17.34
C ILE A 204 7.10 -6.77 16.70
N GLU A 205 7.07 -7.01 15.39
CA GLU A 205 8.20 -7.57 14.64
C GLU A 205 9.43 -6.68 14.73
N SER A 206 9.24 -5.36 14.58
CA SER A 206 10.34 -4.40 14.71
C SER A 206 10.92 -4.41 16.12
N GLN A 207 10.09 -4.43 17.16
CA GLN A 207 10.55 -4.54 18.55
C GLN A 207 11.32 -5.84 18.80
N HIS A 208 10.86 -6.96 18.25
CA HIS A 208 11.58 -8.23 18.32
C HIS A 208 12.95 -8.11 17.63
N LYS A 209 12.97 -7.63 16.39
CA LYS A 209 14.19 -7.48 15.59
C LYS A 209 15.21 -6.55 16.24
N ILE A 210 14.77 -5.43 16.82
CA ILE A 210 15.63 -4.50 17.56
C ILE A 210 16.25 -5.18 18.80
N LYS A 211 15.49 -6.02 19.50
CA LYS A 211 15.92 -6.66 20.75
C LYS A 211 16.80 -7.89 20.54
N THR A 212 16.50 -8.72 19.55
CA THR A 212 17.16 -10.01 19.33
C THR A 212 18.12 -10.00 18.15
N GLY A 213 17.95 -9.07 17.20
CA GLY A 213 18.61 -9.08 15.91
C GLY A 213 17.98 -10.07 14.91
N GLU A 214 16.95 -10.81 15.31
CA GLU A 214 16.31 -11.84 14.51
C GLU A 214 15.02 -11.32 13.85
N GLU A 215 14.81 -11.70 12.60
CA GLU A 215 13.59 -11.37 11.86
C GLU A 215 12.53 -12.46 12.06
N VAL A 216 11.30 -12.05 12.29
CA VAL A 216 10.12 -12.92 12.39
C VAL A 216 9.01 -12.35 11.52
N ASP A 217 8.33 -13.22 10.78
CA ASP A 217 7.16 -12.90 9.97
C ASP A 217 5.91 -13.41 10.70
N LEU A 218 5.24 -12.54 11.44
CA LEU A 218 4.06 -12.84 12.26
C LEU A 218 2.79 -12.80 11.43
N SER A 219 1.80 -13.59 11.85
CA SER A 219 0.53 -13.74 11.13
C SER A 219 -0.42 -12.56 11.35
N GLU A 220 -0.63 -11.74 10.32
CA GLU A 220 -1.73 -10.77 10.33
C GLU A 220 -3.09 -11.44 10.37
N GLN A 221 -3.22 -12.63 9.80
CA GLN A 221 -4.48 -13.36 9.83
C GLN A 221 -4.93 -13.68 11.25
N GLN A 222 -4.03 -14.10 12.13
CA GLN A 222 -4.36 -14.38 13.52
C GLN A 222 -4.86 -13.10 14.21
N ALA A 223 -4.15 -11.98 14.04
CA ALA A 223 -4.56 -10.70 14.64
C ALA A 223 -5.95 -10.25 14.13
N VAL A 224 -6.20 -10.38 12.82
CA VAL A 224 -7.51 -10.06 12.21
C VAL A 224 -8.60 -10.97 12.77
N SER A 225 -8.40 -12.29 12.74
CA SER A 225 -9.42 -13.28 13.11
C SER A 225 -9.71 -13.34 14.61
N CYS A 226 -8.68 -13.19 15.45
CA CYS A 226 -8.80 -13.39 16.89
C CYS A 226 -9.15 -12.12 17.67
N THR A 227 -9.08 -10.95 17.03
CA THR A 227 -9.66 -9.72 17.60
C THR A 227 -11.04 -9.40 17.01
N TYR A 228 -11.48 -10.13 15.97
CA TYR A 228 -12.75 -9.89 15.29
C TYR A 228 -13.95 -10.06 16.22
N LYS A 229 -14.71 -8.98 16.41
CA LYS A 229 -15.91 -8.91 17.26
C LYS A 229 -15.67 -9.44 18.69
N GLN A 230 -14.48 -9.18 19.22
CA GLN A 230 -14.13 -9.48 20.60
C GLN A 230 -14.13 -8.19 21.42
N GLU A 231 -15.02 -8.08 22.40
CA GLU A 231 -15.20 -6.87 23.21
C GLU A 231 -13.94 -6.46 23.96
N GLN A 232 -13.18 -7.45 24.45
CA GLN A 232 -11.92 -7.25 25.16
C GLN A 232 -10.76 -6.76 24.27
N TYR A 233 -10.95 -6.77 22.94
CA TYR A 233 -9.94 -6.35 21.94
C TYR A 233 -10.51 -5.28 21.01
N ASP A 234 -11.15 -4.27 21.60
CA ASP A 234 -11.71 -3.08 20.95
C ASP A 234 -12.79 -3.36 19.89
N ASN A 235 -13.41 -4.55 19.91
CA ASN A 235 -14.43 -4.95 18.92
C ASN A 235 -13.97 -4.74 17.47
N ASN A 236 -12.71 -5.12 17.17
CA ASN A 236 -12.18 -5.01 15.82
C ASN A 236 -13.11 -5.68 14.80
N ASN A 237 -13.30 -5.05 13.64
CA ASN A 237 -14.27 -5.45 12.64
C ASN A 237 -13.61 -6.05 11.39
N GLY A 238 -12.44 -6.68 11.55
CA GLY A 238 -11.77 -7.42 10.49
C GLY A 238 -11.38 -6.54 9.31
N CYS A 239 -11.98 -6.78 8.14
CA CYS A 239 -11.73 -5.98 6.94
C CYS A 239 -12.47 -4.63 6.93
N ASP A 240 -13.26 -4.35 7.95
CA ASP A 240 -14.00 -3.09 8.11
C ASP A 240 -13.40 -2.18 9.19
N GLY A 241 -12.16 -2.44 9.60
CA GLY A 241 -11.43 -1.58 10.52
C GLY A 241 -11.26 -2.12 11.93
N GLY A 242 -10.48 -1.39 12.70
CA GLY A 242 -10.13 -1.74 14.06
C GLY A 242 -9.08 -0.82 14.67
N SER A 243 -8.70 -1.15 15.89
CA SER A 243 -7.67 -0.53 16.71
C SER A 243 -6.46 -1.43 16.81
N ALA A 244 -5.27 -0.85 16.66
CA ALA A 244 -4.03 -1.55 16.94
C ALA A 244 -3.91 -1.90 18.44
N GLY A 245 -4.53 -1.12 19.34
CA GLY A 245 -4.51 -1.35 20.79
C GLY A 245 -5.10 -2.71 21.17
N GLY A 246 -6.26 -3.07 20.60
CA GLY A 246 -6.86 -4.39 20.76
C GLY A 246 -5.99 -5.53 20.26
N VAL A 247 -5.23 -5.33 19.16
CA VAL A 247 -4.28 -6.32 18.65
C VAL A 247 -3.07 -6.47 19.57
N LEU A 248 -2.52 -5.37 20.07
CA LEU A 248 -1.45 -5.40 21.06
C LEU A 248 -1.91 -6.08 22.35
N GLN A 249 -3.13 -5.81 22.82
CA GLN A 249 -3.69 -6.46 24.01
C GLN A 249 -3.84 -7.96 23.80
N TYR A 250 -4.38 -8.40 22.66
CA TYR A 250 -4.44 -9.82 22.30
C TYR A 250 -3.04 -10.47 22.31
N ALA A 251 -2.03 -9.79 21.77
CA ALA A 251 -0.65 -10.28 21.74
C ALA A 251 -0.01 -10.35 23.14
N ILE A 252 -0.45 -9.52 24.10
CA ILE A 252 -0.07 -9.62 25.52
C ILE A 252 -0.72 -10.84 26.16
N ASP A 253 -1.99 -11.10 25.88
CA ASP A 253 -2.74 -12.16 26.58
C ASP A 253 -2.39 -13.55 26.03
N HIS A 254 -2.35 -13.68 24.69
CA HIS A 254 -2.22 -14.97 23.99
C HIS A 254 -0.92 -15.13 23.19
N GLY A 255 -0.28 -14.01 22.81
CA GLY A 255 0.83 -14.01 21.86
C GLY A 255 0.40 -14.29 20.41
N LEU A 256 1.38 -14.32 19.52
CA LEU A 256 1.22 -14.42 18.07
C LEU A 256 2.04 -15.58 17.48
N THR A 257 1.49 -16.18 16.44
CA THR A 257 2.06 -17.22 15.59
C THR A 257 2.69 -16.59 14.34
N THR A 258 3.42 -17.38 13.53
CA THR A 258 4.02 -16.89 12.28
C THR A 258 3.07 -16.95 11.09
N GLU A 259 3.32 -16.13 10.07
CA GLU A 259 2.63 -16.14 8.78
C GLU A 259 2.68 -17.54 8.11
N SER A 260 3.78 -18.27 8.30
CA SER A 260 3.89 -19.66 7.83
C SER A 260 2.95 -20.64 8.55
N GLN A 261 2.60 -20.38 9.82
CA GLN A 261 1.67 -21.20 10.60
C GLN A 261 0.21 -20.82 10.38
N TRP A 262 -0.05 -19.56 10.02
CA TRP A 262 -1.37 -19.08 9.62
C TRP A 262 -1.26 -17.97 8.59
N LYS A 263 -1.41 -18.34 7.31
CA LYS A 263 -1.30 -17.42 6.18
C LYS A 263 -2.41 -16.38 6.15
N TYR A 264 -2.05 -15.18 5.68
CA TYR A 264 -2.97 -14.10 5.40
C TYR A 264 -3.84 -14.36 4.17
N THR A 265 -5.15 -14.51 4.40
CA THR A 265 -6.15 -14.81 3.37
C THR A 265 -7.27 -13.77 3.30
N SER A 266 -7.54 -13.02 4.38
CA SER A 266 -8.62 -12.02 4.39
C SER A 266 -8.43 -10.92 3.33
N GLY A 267 -7.19 -10.66 2.91
CA GLY A 267 -6.92 -9.72 1.82
C GLY A 267 -7.40 -10.19 0.43
N ASP A 268 -7.68 -11.48 0.26
CA ASP A 268 -8.08 -12.07 -1.03
C ASP A 268 -9.59 -12.05 -1.26
N ASP A 269 -10.38 -12.37 -0.25
CA ASP A 269 -11.84 -12.49 -0.37
C ASP A 269 -12.64 -11.74 0.70
N GLN A 270 -11.96 -10.95 1.54
CA GLN A 270 -12.53 -10.21 2.68
C GLN A 270 -13.21 -11.09 3.74
N LYS A 271 -13.04 -12.42 3.68
CA LYS A 271 -13.59 -13.31 4.70
C LYS A 271 -12.67 -13.33 5.91
N ILE A 272 -13.29 -13.32 7.08
CA ILE A 272 -12.60 -13.45 8.36
C ILE A 272 -12.79 -14.89 8.84
N PRO A 273 -11.79 -15.79 8.66
CA PRO A 273 -11.88 -17.13 9.21
C PRO A 273 -11.99 -17.06 10.74
N PRO A 274 -12.68 -18.01 11.39
CA PRO A 274 -12.82 -18.02 12.84
C PRO A 274 -11.44 -18.11 13.52
N CYS A 275 -11.34 -17.51 14.71
CA CYS A 275 -10.13 -17.63 15.53
C CYS A 275 -9.84 -19.12 15.83
N VAL A 276 -8.61 -19.57 15.57
CA VAL A 276 -8.14 -20.91 15.94
C VAL A 276 -6.87 -20.81 16.77
N SER A 277 -6.71 -21.73 17.71
CA SER A 277 -5.49 -21.81 18.51
C SER A 277 -4.30 -22.22 17.64
N LYS A 278 -3.18 -21.53 17.82
CA LYS A 278 -1.91 -21.79 17.12
C LYS A 278 -0.76 -21.74 18.12
N PRO A 279 0.36 -22.44 17.86
CA PRO A 279 1.54 -22.32 18.69
C PRO A 279 2.02 -20.87 18.76
N THR A 280 2.22 -20.38 19.98
CA THR A 280 2.75 -19.02 20.21
C THR A 280 4.22 -18.97 19.83
N SER A 281 4.59 -18.04 18.96
CA SER A 281 5.98 -17.76 18.57
C SER A 281 6.53 -16.55 19.33
N ILE A 282 5.75 -15.45 19.38
CA ILE A 282 6.13 -14.22 20.07
C ILE A 282 5.04 -13.80 21.04
N LYS A 283 5.42 -13.33 22.22
CA LYS A 283 4.53 -12.72 23.20
C LYS A 283 5.13 -11.40 23.66
N ILE A 284 4.33 -10.34 23.68
CA ILE A 284 4.75 -9.04 24.19
C ILE A 284 4.30 -8.88 25.64
N SER A 285 5.02 -8.06 26.41
CA SER A 285 4.77 -7.93 27.85
C SER A 285 3.84 -6.77 28.20
N LYS A 286 3.82 -5.72 27.38
CA LYS A 286 3.03 -4.50 27.63
C LYS A 286 2.88 -3.67 26.36
N GLN A 287 1.92 -2.75 26.40
CA GLN A 287 1.76 -1.64 25.45
C GLN A 287 1.71 -0.32 26.23
N GLU A 288 2.11 0.78 25.60
CA GLU A 288 2.13 2.12 26.19
C GLU A 288 1.58 3.15 25.19
N LEU A 289 0.74 4.08 25.66
CA LEU A 289 0.14 5.13 24.82
C LEU A 289 0.96 6.43 24.88
N ILE A 290 1.61 6.81 23.79
CA ILE A 290 2.33 8.09 23.72
C ILE A 290 1.33 9.24 23.84
N PRO A 291 1.62 10.30 24.61
CA PRO A 291 0.72 11.46 24.73
C PRO A 291 0.27 12.01 23.38
N GLN A 292 -1.03 12.23 23.24
CA GLN A 292 -1.62 12.67 21.98
C GLN A 292 -1.10 14.06 21.59
N GLY A 293 -0.67 14.19 20.32
CA GLY A 293 -0.27 15.48 19.74
C GLY A 293 1.10 15.98 20.19
N ASP A 294 1.88 15.18 20.92
CA ASP A 294 3.23 15.51 21.35
C ASP A 294 4.27 14.90 20.39
N GLU A 295 4.56 15.60 19.29
CA GLU A 295 5.55 15.15 18.29
C GLU A 295 6.96 15.00 18.87
N GLY A 296 7.30 15.77 19.92
CA GLY A 296 8.58 15.66 20.62
C GLY A 296 8.71 14.33 21.34
N GLN A 297 7.68 13.93 22.08
CA GLN A 297 7.60 12.62 22.71
C GLN A 297 7.55 11.49 21.69
N MET A 298 6.82 11.65 20.58
CA MET A 298 6.80 10.67 19.49
C MET A 298 8.21 10.47 18.92
N ALA A 299 8.96 11.54 18.65
CA ALA A 299 10.33 11.46 18.15
C ALA A 299 11.29 10.79 19.15
N GLN A 300 11.13 11.07 20.44
CA GLN A 300 11.90 10.42 21.50
C GLN A 300 11.64 8.91 21.54
N TYR A 301 10.36 8.52 21.62
CA TYR A 301 9.97 7.11 21.61
C TYR A 301 10.44 6.39 20.34
N LEU A 302 10.25 7.02 19.18
CA LEU A 302 10.67 6.47 17.90
C LEU A 302 12.18 6.18 17.92
N SER A 303 13.01 7.14 18.33
CA SER A 303 14.46 7.01 18.27
C SER A 303 15.07 6.13 19.38
N SER A 304 14.46 6.07 20.56
CA SER A 304 15.01 5.35 21.71
C SER A 304 14.39 3.99 21.99
N VAL A 305 13.17 3.74 21.50
CA VAL A 305 12.42 2.49 21.79
C VAL A 305 12.19 1.69 20.52
N GLY A 306 11.70 2.31 19.44
CA GLY A 306 11.41 1.61 18.19
C GLY A 306 10.25 2.21 17.41
N PRO A 307 9.86 1.60 16.28
CA PRO A 307 8.68 2.01 15.51
C PRO A 307 7.42 2.07 16.37
N ILE A 308 6.62 3.11 16.16
CA ILE A 308 5.37 3.40 16.89
C ILE A 308 4.16 3.11 15.99
N VAL A 309 3.02 2.79 16.60
CA VAL A 309 1.75 2.53 15.92
C VAL A 309 0.70 3.55 16.35
N THR A 310 -0.12 3.96 15.39
CA THR A 310 -1.29 4.85 15.55
C THR A 310 -2.58 4.09 15.41
#